data_AF-A0A8J7GJQ4-F1
#
_entry.id   AF-A0A8J7GJQ4-F1
#
_cell.length_a   1.000
_cell.length_b   1.000
_cell.length_c   1.000
_cell.angle_alpha   90.00
_cell.angle_beta   90.00
_cell.angle_gamma   90.00
#
_symmetry.space_group_name_H-M   'P 1'
#
loop_
_entity.id
_entity.type
_entity.pdbx_description
1 polymer ?
#
loop_
_entity_poly.entity_id
_entity_poly.type
_entity_poly.pdbx_seq_one_letter_code
_entity_poly.pdbx_strand_id
1 'polypeptide(L)'
;MSDDPTGQEPTSTPTDPAPTGTAPPWERDGTPFDADRAWSLIEGLRTDLAKAKATPPPAAQPAPAAAPDPSGEVAELRAELLRERLARRHGLDDDLAALLGSGTEAEISARAELLAARLAGATPTAPPVARRPVAALHAGADPTAPPEETDPAKLAGQVRRSRF
;
A
#
# COMPACT_ATOMS: atom_id res chain seq x y z
N MET A 1 20.03 -91.34 -29.45
CA MET A 1 18.75 -90.76 -29.00
C MET A 1 18.98 -90.34 -27.56
N SER A 2 19.59 -89.17 -27.38
CA SER A 2 18.88 -87.90 -27.09
C SER A 2 18.79 -87.73 -25.57
N ASP A 3 19.19 -86.66 -24.90
CA ASP A 3 19.89 -85.41 -25.17
C ASP A 3 20.28 -84.91 -23.76
N ASP A 4 21.47 -84.31 -23.58
CA ASP A 4 21.71 -83.32 -22.51
C ASP A 4 21.57 -81.95 -23.20
N PRO A 5 20.91 -80.92 -22.62
CA PRO A 5 21.63 -80.08 -21.66
C PRO A 5 20.80 -79.46 -20.53
N THR A 6 21.41 -79.41 -19.35
CA THR A 6 21.64 -78.18 -18.57
C THR A 6 20.56 -77.09 -18.72
N GLY A 7 19.65 -77.01 -17.75
CA GLY A 7 18.82 -75.84 -17.52
C GLY A 7 19.68 -74.64 -17.10
N GLN A 8 20.18 -73.90 -18.10
CA GLN A 8 20.71 -72.55 -17.92
C GLN A 8 19.57 -71.65 -17.46
N GLU A 9 19.60 -71.23 -16.19
CA GLU A 9 18.92 -70.01 -15.77
C GLU A 9 19.46 -68.86 -16.63
N PRO A 10 18.64 -68.12 -17.39
CA PRO A 10 19.11 -66.90 -18.01
C PRO A 10 19.41 -65.90 -16.90
N THR A 11 20.71 -65.74 -16.63
CA THR A 11 21.29 -64.60 -15.94
C THR A 11 20.97 -63.38 -16.80
N SER A 12 19.85 -62.72 -16.51
CA SER A 12 19.53 -61.42 -17.11
C SER A 12 20.44 -60.38 -16.46
N THR A 13 21.70 -60.33 -16.89
CA THR A 13 22.48 -59.10 -16.87
C THR A 13 21.67 -58.06 -17.66
N PRO A 14 21.33 -56.88 -17.11
CA PRO A 14 20.75 -55.83 -17.92
C PRO A 14 21.82 -55.43 -18.95
N THR A 15 21.62 -55.83 -20.19
CA THR A 15 22.35 -55.36 -21.35
C THR A 15 22.25 -53.84 -21.37
N ASP A 16 23.35 -53.16 -21.09
CA ASP A 16 23.54 -51.74 -21.32
C ASP A 16 23.33 -51.46 -22.82
N PRO A 17 22.32 -50.68 -23.23
CA PRO A 17 22.16 -50.33 -24.62
C PRO A 17 23.24 -49.29 -25.00
N ALA A 18 24.02 -49.61 -26.03
CA ALA A 18 24.99 -48.73 -26.65
C ALA A 18 24.40 -47.31 -26.92
N PRO A 19 25.18 -46.23 -26.70
CA PRO A 19 24.67 -44.86 -26.69
C PRO A 19 24.30 -44.41 -28.11
N THR A 20 23.02 -44.55 -28.48
CA THR A 20 22.46 -43.94 -29.68
C THR A 20 22.24 -42.44 -29.46
N GLY A 21 23.32 -41.63 -29.54
CA GLY A 21 23.34 -40.19 -29.93
C GLY A 21 22.34 -39.20 -29.32
N THR A 22 21.53 -39.62 -28.36
CA THR A 22 20.42 -38.89 -27.75
C THR A 22 20.66 -39.04 -26.26
N ALA A 23 20.96 -37.91 -25.62
CA ALA A 23 21.10 -37.83 -24.18
C ALA A 23 19.98 -38.62 -23.50
N PRO A 24 20.29 -39.51 -22.54
CA PRO A 24 19.27 -40.30 -21.87
C PRO A 24 18.22 -39.39 -21.20
N PRO A 25 16.96 -39.86 -21.04
CA PRO A 25 15.83 -39.03 -20.62
C PRO A 25 15.92 -38.47 -19.20
N TRP A 26 16.88 -38.93 -18.39
CA TRP A 26 17.18 -38.41 -17.06
C TRP A 26 18.22 -37.28 -17.05
N GLU A 27 18.87 -37.01 -18.18
CA GLU A 27 19.71 -35.83 -18.34
C GLU A 27 18.84 -34.60 -18.60
N ARG A 28 18.86 -33.66 -17.65
CA ARG A 28 18.13 -32.40 -17.77
C ARG A 28 19.05 -31.36 -18.41
N ASP A 29 18.59 -30.70 -19.46
CA ASP A 29 19.24 -29.54 -20.06
C ASP A 29 20.69 -29.78 -20.55
N GLY A 30 21.02 -31.02 -20.94
CA GLY A 30 22.36 -31.40 -21.39
C GLY A 30 23.40 -31.46 -20.27
N THR A 31 22.98 -31.40 -19.00
CA THR A 31 23.86 -31.66 -17.86
C THR A 31 23.90 -33.16 -17.55
N PRO A 32 25.11 -33.75 -17.44
CA PRO A 32 25.24 -35.16 -17.08
C PRO A 32 24.74 -35.37 -15.64
N PHE A 33 24.12 -36.52 -15.40
CA PHE A 33 23.67 -36.89 -14.06
C PHE A 33 24.86 -37.11 -13.12
N ASP A 34 24.89 -36.38 -12.00
CA ASP A 34 25.89 -36.49 -10.95
C ASP A 34 25.38 -37.38 -9.81
N ALA A 35 25.85 -38.63 -9.78
CA ALA A 35 25.46 -39.63 -8.79
C ALA A 35 25.91 -39.26 -7.36
N ASP A 36 27.08 -38.64 -7.20
CA ASP A 36 27.64 -38.28 -5.90
C ASP A 36 26.85 -37.14 -5.27
N ARG A 37 26.44 -36.16 -6.09
CA ARG A 37 25.55 -35.08 -5.65
C ARG A 37 24.17 -35.60 -5.26
N ALA A 38 23.61 -36.53 -6.03
CA ALA A 38 22.33 -37.16 -5.71
C ALA A 38 22.42 -37.94 -4.40
N TRP A 39 23.49 -38.69 -4.19
CA TRP A 39 23.74 -39.44 -2.96
C TRP A 39 23.85 -38.53 -1.73
N SER A 40 24.63 -37.45 -1.85
CA SER A 40 24.79 -36.46 -0.77
C SER A 40 23.46 -35.81 -0.38
N LEU A 41 22.59 -35.53 -1.35
CA LEU A 41 21.25 -34.99 -1.11
C LEU A 41 20.35 -36.01 -0.39
N ILE A 42 20.40 -37.28 -0.80
CA ILE A 42 19.65 -38.36 -0.15
C ILE A 42 20.10 -38.53 1.31
N GLU A 43 21.41 -38.47 1.59
CA GLU A 43 21.94 -38.56 2.95
C GLU A 43 21.50 -37.40 3.83
N GLY A 44 21.52 -36.17 3.30
CA GLY A 44 20.95 -34.99 3.97
C GLY A 44 19.47 -35.18 4.31
N LEU A 45 18.66 -35.59 3.34
CA LEU A 45 17.23 -35.85 3.55
C LEU A 45 16.97 -36.96 4.56
N ARG A 46 17.78 -38.02 4.58
CA ARG A 46 17.67 -39.10 5.58
C ARG A 46 18.00 -38.60 6.98
N THR A 47 19.01 -37.73 7.09
CA THR A 47 19.39 -37.10 8.35
C THR A 47 18.28 -36.18 8.87
N ASP A 48 17.67 -35.38 8.00
CA ASP A 48 16.58 -34.48 8.36
C ASP A 48 15.31 -35.24 8.72
N LEU A 49 15.01 -36.32 8.00
CA LEU A 49 13.91 -37.23 8.33
C LEU A 49 14.14 -37.90 9.70
N ALA A 50 15.37 -38.32 10.01
CA ALA A 50 15.72 -38.87 11.31
C ALA A 50 15.55 -37.83 12.43
N LYS A 51 15.97 -36.58 12.22
CA LYS A 51 15.77 -35.46 13.17
C LYS A 51 14.28 -35.15 13.39
N ALA A 52 13.48 -35.13 12.32
CA ALA A 52 12.05 -34.90 12.38
C ALA A 52 11.31 -36.03 13.13
N LYS A 53 11.74 -37.29 12.94
CA LYS A 53 11.19 -38.44 13.67
C LYS A 53 11.67 -38.56 15.11
N ALA A 54 12.90 -38.13 15.40
CA ALA A 54 13.49 -38.14 16.74
C ALA A 54 13.03 -36.96 17.60
N THR A 55 12.36 -35.96 17.02
CA THR A 55 11.71 -34.89 17.75
C THR A 55 10.34 -35.40 18.20
N PRO A 56 10.12 -35.79 19.48
CA PRO A 56 8.77 -35.99 19.98
C PRO A 56 7.98 -34.69 19.81
N PRO A 57 6.64 -34.75 19.67
CA PRO A 57 5.84 -33.53 19.64
C PRO A 57 6.21 -32.70 20.87
N PRO A 58 6.52 -31.40 20.73
CA PRO A 58 6.85 -30.60 21.89
C PRO A 58 5.70 -30.71 22.88
N ALA A 59 5.98 -31.23 24.07
CA ALA A 59 5.06 -31.15 25.20
C ALA A 59 4.69 -29.68 25.35
N ALA A 60 3.45 -29.33 24.98
CA ALA A 60 2.82 -28.01 25.07
C ALA A 60 3.82 -26.87 25.32
N GLN A 61 4.70 -26.61 24.34
CA GLN A 61 5.30 -25.29 24.25
C GLN A 61 4.11 -24.34 24.02
N PRO A 62 4.06 -23.16 24.68
CA PRO A 62 3.14 -22.14 24.22
C PRO A 62 3.38 -22.01 22.72
N ALA A 63 2.33 -22.20 21.93
CA ALA A 63 2.41 -22.25 20.47
C ALA A 63 3.39 -21.17 20.00
N PRO A 64 4.33 -21.46 19.08
CA PRO A 64 5.10 -20.39 18.47
C PRO A 64 4.06 -19.37 18.00
N ALA A 65 4.16 -18.15 18.53
CA ALA A 65 3.26 -17.06 18.18
C ALA A 65 3.13 -17.11 16.65
N ALA A 66 1.89 -17.28 16.18
CA ALA A 66 1.60 -17.53 14.77
C ALA A 66 2.50 -16.61 13.94
N ALA A 67 3.37 -17.19 13.13
CA ALA A 67 4.19 -16.41 12.21
C ALA A 67 3.23 -15.46 11.46
N PRO A 68 3.55 -14.16 11.35
CA PRO A 68 2.67 -13.21 10.69
C PRO A 68 2.34 -13.78 9.32
N ASP A 69 1.05 -13.92 9.03
CA ASP A 69 0.58 -14.53 7.79
C ASP A 69 0.95 -13.59 6.64
N PRO A 70 1.99 -13.89 5.84
CA PRO A 70 2.52 -12.93 4.86
C PRO A 70 1.50 -12.64 3.75
N SER A 71 0.46 -13.47 3.66
CA SER A 71 -0.65 -13.28 2.73
C SER A 71 -1.44 -11.99 3.02
N GLY A 72 -1.62 -11.64 4.30
CA GLY A 72 -2.30 -10.41 4.71
C GLY A 72 -1.49 -9.18 4.36
N GLU A 73 -0.20 -9.16 4.71
CA GLU A 73 0.72 -8.06 4.41
C GLU A 73 0.83 -7.81 2.90
N VAL A 74 0.92 -8.88 2.09
CA VAL A 74 0.96 -8.76 0.63
C VAL A 74 -0.36 -8.19 0.08
N ALA A 75 -1.51 -8.57 0.64
CA ALA A 75 -2.80 -8.02 0.23
C ALA A 75 -2.94 -6.53 0.60
N GLU A 76 -2.49 -6.14 1.79
CA GLU A 76 -2.49 -4.75 2.25
C GLU A 76 -1.56 -3.87 1.41
N LEU A 77 -0.33 -4.33 1.14
CA LEU A 77 0.63 -3.62 0.29
C LEU A 77 0.10 -3.44 -1.14
N ARG A 78 -0.60 -4.44 -1.68
CA ARG A 78 -1.26 -4.34 -2.99
C ARG A 78 -2.38 -3.31 -2.97
N ALA A 79 -3.18 -3.27 -1.91
CA ALA A 79 -4.25 -2.30 -1.76
C ALA A 79 -3.70 -0.86 -1.59
N GLU A 80 -2.61 -0.69 -0.85
CA GLU A 80 -1.92 0.60 -0.69
C GLU A 80 -1.36 1.10 -2.03
N LEU A 81 -0.62 0.25 -2.75
CA LEU A 81 -0.06 0.60 -4.06
C LEU A 81 -1.14 0.93 -5.09
N LEU A 82 -2.33 0.32 -5.00
CA LEU A 82 -3.47 0.65 -5.84
C LEU A 82 -4.04 2.04 -5.50
N ARG A 83 -4.23 2.35 -4.21
CA ARG A 83 -4.66 3.69 -3.76
C ARG A 83 -3.69 4.78 -4.22
N GLU A 84 -2.40 4.56 -4.03
CA GLU A 84 -1.33 5.48 -4.41
C GLU A 84 -1.32 5.76 -5.92
N ARG A 85 -1.47 4.72 -6.75
CA ARG A 85 -1.54 4.87 -8.21
C ARG A 85 -2.75 5.69 -8.65
N LEU A 86 -3.91 5.46 -8.04
CA LEU A 86 -5.14 6.17 -8.35
C LEU A 86 -5.09 7.63 -7.86
N ALA A 87 -4.56 7.87 -6.66
CA ALA A 87 -4.34 9.21 -6.13
C ALA A 87 -3.45 10.04 -7.06
N ARG A 88 -2.30 9.49 -7.48
CA ARG A 88 -1.39 10.14 -8.44
C ARG A 88 -2.04 10.40 -9.80
N ARG A 89 -2.86 9.47 -10.29
CA ARG A 89 -3.59 9.64 -11.56
C ARG A 89 -4.55 10.82 -11.50
N HIS A 90 -5.17 11.06 -10.35
CA HIS A 90 -6.15 12.11 -10.13
C HIS A 90 -5.58 13.38 -9.49
N GLY A 91 -4.27 13.45 -9.28
CA GLY A 91 -3.58 14.62 -8.73
C GLY A 91 -3.91 14.90 -7.26
N LEU A 92 -4.27 13.86 -6.49
CA LEU A 92 -4.51 13.97 -5.06
C LEU A 92 -3.18 13.91 -4.29
N ASP A 93 -3.06 14.74 -3.25
CA ASP A 93 -1.99 14.71 -2.25
C ASP A 93 -2.13 13.53 -1.29
N ASP A 94 -1.04 13.17 -0.60
CA ASP A 94 -0.95 11.99 0.27
C ASP A 94 -2.03 12.00 1.38
N ASP A 95 -2.32 13.16 1.96
CA ASP A 95 -3.36 13.32 2.99
C ASP A 95 -4.77 12.98 2.44
N LEU A 96 -5.04 13.32 1.18
CA LEU A 96 -6.30 12.99 0.51
C LEU A 96 -6.32 11.56 -0.04
N ALA A 97 -5.16 11.02 -0.41
CA ALA A 97 -5.03 9.61 -0.80
C ALA A 97 -5.44 8.67 0.34
N ALA A 98 -5.16 9.05 1.60
CA ALA A 98 -5.58 8.32 2.79
C ALA A 98 -7.11 8.23 2.94
N LEU A 99 -7.87 9.21 2.42
CA LEU A 99 -9.34 9.26 2.48
C LEU A 99 -10.02 8.30 1.48
N LEU A 100 -9.28 7.73 0.53
CA LEU A 100 -9.84 6.83 -0.47
C LEU A 100 -10.37 5.51 0.13
N GLY A 101 -9.78 5.07 1.25
CA GLY A 101 -10.18 3.85 1.96
C GLY A 101 -9.99 2.55 1.16
N SER A 102 -10.54 1.45 1.66
CA SER A 102 -10.49 0.14 0.99
C SER A 102 -11.63 -0.06 -0.02
N GLY A 103 -11.43 -0.97 -0.97
CA GLY A 103 -12.44 -1.34 -1.97
C GLY A 103 -11.83 -1.94 -3.22
N THR A 104 -12.67 -2.18 -4.21
CA THR A 104 -12.23 -2.54 -5.56
C THR A 104 -11.60 -1.34 -6.28
N GLU A 105 -10.83 -1.59 -7.33
CA GLU A 105 -10.20 -0.53 -8.13
C GLU A 105 -11.22 0.49 -8.66
N ALA A 106 -12.37 0.02 -9.12
CA ALA A 106 -13.43 0.87 -9.66
C ALA A 106 -14.01 1.80 -8.58
N GLU A 107 -14.26 1.27 -7.37
CA GLU A 107 -14.79 2.06 -6.26
C GLU A 107 -13.78 3.10 -5.75
N ILE A 108 -12.50 2.75 -5.73
CA ILE A 108 -11.43 3.66 -5.31
C ILE A 108 -11.23 4.75 -6.38
N SER A 109 -11.30 4.40 -7.68
CA SER A 109 -11.24 5.39 -8.76
C SER A 109 -12.41 6.37 -8.70
N ALA A 110 -13.64 5.87 -8.52
CA ALA A 110 -14.83 6.72 -8.43
C ALA A 110 -14.75 7.71 -7.26
N ARG A 111 -14.24 7.25 -6.10
CA ARG A 111 -13.98 8.13 -4.95
C ARG A 111 -12.91 9.17 -5.24
N ALA A 112 -11.82 8.77 -5.88
CA ALA A 112 -10.74 9.67 -6.25
C ALA A 112 -11.20 10.75 -7.25
N GLU A 113 -12.01 10.36 -8.24
CA GLU A 113 -12.63 11.30 -9.20
C GLU A 113 -13.53 12.31 -8.51
N LEU A 114 -14.36 11.87 -7.57
CA LEU A 114 -15.25 12.74 -6.82
C LEU A 114 -14.48 13.74 -5.96
N LEU A 115 -13.41 13.29 -5.30
CA LEU A 115 -12.51 14.16 -4.53
C LEU A 115 -11.81 15.18 -5.43
N ALA A 116 -11.23 14.74 -6.55
CA ALA A 116 -10.57 15.61 -7.51
C ALA A 116 -11.53 16.67 -8.09
N ALA A 117 -12.75 16.25 -8.47
CA ALA A 117 -13.79 17.16 -8.95
C ALA A 117 -14.18 18.18 -7.86
N ARG A 118 -14.27 17.75 -6.60
CA ARG A 118 -14.61 18.66 -5.49
C ARG A 118 -13.49 19.66 -5.21
N LEU A 119 -12.23 19.26 -5.31
CA LEU A 119 -11.08 20.17 -5.21
C LEU A 119 -11.05 21.19 -6.33
N ALA A 120 -11.30 20.75 -7.58
CA ALA A 120 -11.37 21.65 -8.73
C ALA A 120 -12.48 22.70 -8.57
N GLY A 121 -13.60 22.34 -7.94
CA GLY A 121 -14.67 23.27 -7.59
C GLY A 121 -14.40 24.12 -6.33
N ALA A 122 -13.46 23.69 -5.48
CA ALA A 122 -13.14 24.33 -4.20
C ALA A 122 -11.96 25.30 -4.28
N THR A 123 -11.58 25.77 -5.48
CA THR A 123 -10.63 26.87 -5.64
C THR A 123 -10.93 27.94 -4.60
N PRO A 124 -9.98 28.29 -3.70
CA PRO A 124 -10.22 29.26 -2.66
C PRO A 124 -10.47 30.62 -3.33
N THR A 125 -11.74 30.91 -3.59
CA THR A 125 -12.20 32.27 -3.77
C THR A 125 -11.84 32.95 -2.47
N ALA A 126 -10.96 33.95 -2.54
CA ALA A 126 -10.58 34.76 -1.40
C ALA A 126 -11.84 35.02 -0.54
N PRO A 127 -11.79 34.79 0.79
CA PRO A 127 -12.97 34.98 1.62
C PRO A 127 -13.54 36.36 1.30
N PRO A 128 -14.86 36.51 1.08
CA PRO A 128 -15.43 37.83 0.87
C PRO A 128 -14.97 38.65 2.06
N VAL A 129 -14.14 39.67 1.80
CA VAL A 129 -13.64 40.55 2.84
C VAL A 129 -14.89 41.07 3.52
N ALA A 130 -15.17 40.59 4.72
CA ALA A 130 -16.32 41.02 5.49
C ALA A 130 -16.11 42.51 5.70
N ARG A 131 -16.75 43.33 4.86
CA ARG A 131 -16.73 44.79 5.00
C ARG A 131 -17.43 45.04 6.31
N ARG A 132 -16.65 45.22 7.38
CA ARG A 132 -17.17 45.79 8.62
C ARG A 132 -17.92 47.07 8.22
N PRO A 133 -19.13 47.30 8.72
CA PRO A 133 -19.83 48.55 8.45
C PRO A 133 -18.93 49.68 8.98
N VAL A 134 -18.27 50.38 8.08
CA VAL A 134 -17.57 51.62 8.40
C VAL A 134 -18.66 52.65 8.54
N ALA A 135 -18.78 53.27 9.72
CA ALA A 135 -19.68 54.39 9.92
C ALA A 135 -19.39 55.42 8.81
N ALA A 136 -20.40 55.76 8.02
CA ALA A 136 -20.28 56.77 6.99
C ALA A 136 -19.88 58.09 7.67
N LEU A 137 -18.61 58.47 7.54
CA LEU A 137 -18.13 59.79 7.90
C LEU A 137 -18.93 60.79 7.08
N HIS A 138 -19.77 61.55 7.76
CA HIS A 138 -20.54 62.61 7.14
C HIS A 138 -19.53 63.63 6.60
N ALA A 139 -19.65 63.96 5.30
CA ALA A 139 -18.81 64.96 4.66
C ALA A 139 -19.04 66.31 5.37
N GLY A 140 -18.08 66.72 6.21
CA GLY A 140 -18.22 67.96 6.97
C GLY A 140 -17.13 68.23 8.00
N ALA A 141 -16.32 67.25 8.38
CA ALA A 141 -15.16 67.48 9.26
C ALA A 141 -13.86 67.15 8.51
N ASP A 142 -13.07 68.18 8.22
CA ASP A 142 -11.68 68.05 7.81
C ASP A 142 -10.90 67.42 8.99
N PRO A 143 -10.29 66.25 8.84
CA PRO A 143 -9.59 65.55 9.94
C PRO A 143 -8.32 66.27 10.40
N THR A 144 -7.91 67.33 9.70
CA THR A 144 -6.73 68.13 10.01
C THR A 144 -7.04 69.40 10.80
N ALA A 145 -8.32 69.74 10.96
CA ALA A 145 -8.74 70.88 11.76
C ALA A 145 -8.61 70.54 13.26
N PRO A 146 -7.99 71.41 14.09
CA PRO A 146 -8.05 71.24 15.53
C PRO A 146 -9.52 71.25 15.97
N PRO A 147 -9.91 70.42 16.95
CA PRO A 147 -11.29 70.38 17.42
C PRO A 147 -11.70 71.78 17.88
N GLU A 148 -12.81 72.31 17.36
CA GLU A 148 -13.37 73.54 17.91
C GLU A 148 -13.65 73.32 19.39
N GLU A 149 -13.01 74.15 20.22
CA GLU A 149 -13.21 74.14 21.65
C GLU A 149 -14.70 74.44 21.91
N THR A 150 -15.39 73.44 22.45
CA THR A 150 -16.83 73.48 22.65
C THR A 150 -17.14 74.51 23.74
N ASP A 151 -17.48 75.73 23.35
CA ASP A 151 -17.85 76.81 24.26
C ASP A 151 -19.22 76.49 24.91
N PRO A 152 -19.26 76.20 26.23
CA PRO A 152 -20.50 75.83 26.90
C PRO A 152 -21.53 76.98 26.92
N ALA A 153 -21.09 78.24 26.79
CA ALA A 153 -21.98 79.38 26.73
C ALA A 153 -22.80 79.44 25.42
N LYS A 154 -22.20 79.02 24.30
CA LYS A 154 -22.90 78.91 23.00
C LYS A 154 -23.92 77.79 22.98
N LEU A 155 -23.57 76.63 23.56
CA LEU A 155 -24.49 75.49 23.71
C LEU A 155 -25.73 75.86 24.55
N ALA A 156 -25.54 76.59 25.66
CA ALA A 156 -26.63 77.04 26.50
C ALA A 156 -27.62 77.99 25.78
N GLY A 157 -27.12 78.82 24.85
CA GLY A 157 -27.96 79.68 24.01
C GLY A 157 -28.78 78.91 22.97
N GLN A 158 -28.22 77.83 22.43
CA GLN A 158 -28.85 77.03 21.38
C GLN A 158 -30.00 76.17 21.93
N VAL A 159 -29.83 75.60 23.13
CA VAL A 159 -30.88 74.81 23.81
C VAL A 159 -32.08 75.69 24.21
N ARG A 160 -31.86 76.98 24.52
CA ARG A 160 -32.94 77.92 24.85
C ARG A 160 -33.76 78.36 23.63
N ARG A 161 -33.16 78.41 22.42
CA ARG A 161 -33.87 78.77 21.19
C ARG A 161 -34.78 77.68 20.64
N SER A 162 -34.60 76.42 21.03
CA SER A 162 -35.45 75.31 20.60
C SER A 162 -36.66 75.06 21.51
N ARG A 163 -36.96 75.96 22.47
CA ARG A 163 -38.13 75.86 23.36
C ARG A 163 -39.03 77.11 23.29
N PHE A 164 -39.33 77.57 22.08
CA PHE A 164 -40.50 78.41 21.78
C PHE A 164 -41.04 78.05 20.41
#